data_AF-A0A950U201-F1
#
_entry.id   AF-A0A950U201-F1
#
_cell.length_a   1.000
_cell.length_b   1.000
_cell.length_c   1.000
_cell.angle_alpha   90.00
_cell.angle_beta   90.00
_cell.angle_gamma   90.00
#
_symmetry.space_group_name_H-M   'P 1'
#
loop_
_entity.id
_entity.type
_entity.pdbx_description
1 polymer ?
#
loop_
_entity_poly.entity_id
_entity_poly.type
_entity_poly.pdbx_seq_one_letter_code
_entity_poly.pdbx_strand_id
1 'polypeptide(L)'
;MKLGRKRARSELLDAVRAELEWSRSELRTAVADAVAEVEERLHSRLDERARVEAVAIGQLGETGAQLGERVAQFERALERISSTCDLAVHTVQMNRAERLAVLDALQELSERVHGAAEAAGGGGRRPGSGGLTVLGGTVSAGDPQEPPAGDDLPARTAVTPEQLAQHPAGGSHAVIRLDGVEVRCRFDGDHWVGGFEVAEVVRDEDGIRYRLRRRADGYELPRLFSDRDVRDVDPPHLREVPRR
;
A
#
# COMPACT_ATOMS: atom_id res chain seq x y z
N MET A 1 17.50 -107.49 5.53
CA MET A 1 16.54 -106.35 5.41
C MET A 1 16.91 -105.06 6.18
N LYS A 2 17.59 -105.07 7.33
CA LYS A 2 17.89 -103.83 8.10
C LYS A 2 18.94 -102.90 7.45
N LEU A 3 19.92 -103.43 6.71
CA LEU A 3 20.96 -102.65 6.04
C LEU A 3 20.43 -101.78 4.90
N GLY A 4 19.49 -102.30 4.09
CA GLY A 4 18.86 -101.54 3.00
C GLY A 4 18.08 -100.31 3.49
N ARG A 5 17.38 -100.43 4.62
CA ARG A 5 16.67 -99.29 5.25
C ARG A 5 17.61 -98.18 5.72
N LYS A 6 18.81 -98.52 6.22
CA LYS A 6 19.79 -97.51 6.64
C LYS A 6 20.35 -96.76 5.44
N ARG A 7 20.64 -97.46 4.34
CA ARG A 7 21.16 -96.87 3.10
C ARG A 7 20.11 -95.97 2.42
N ALA A 8 18.86 -96.43 2.31
CA ALA A 8 17.78 -95.60 1.79
C ALA A 8 17.54 -94.33 2.65
N ARG A 9 17.69 -94.44 3.98
CA ARG A 9 17.59 -93.28 4.88
C ARG A 9 18.76 -92.30 4.69
N SER A 10 19.99 -92.79 4.52
CA SER A 10 21.12 -91.89 4.26
C SER A 10 20.97 -91.18 2.92
N GLU A 11 20.55 -91.90 1.87
CA GLU A 11 20.28 -91.33 0.55
C GLU A 11 19.21 -90.23 0.60
N LEU A 12 18.11 -90.44 1.36
CA LEU A 12 17.08 -89.42 1.58
C LEU A 12 17.62 -88.18 2.32
N LEU A 13 18.44 -88.37 3.35
CA LEU A 13 19.01 -87.25 4.11
C LEU A 13 19.99 -86.43 3.24
N ASP A 14 20.78 -87.09 2.41
CA ASP A 14 21.72 -86.43 1.51
C ASP A 14 20.97 -85.67 0.41
N ALA A 15 19.87 -86.23 -0.12
CA ALA A 15 18.99 -85.53 -1.05
C ALA A 15 18.35 -84.27 -0.41
N VAL A 16 17.82 -84.38 0.82
CA VAL A 16 17.24 -83.22 1.53
C VAL A 16 18.30 -82.15 1.82
N ARG A 17 19.54 -82.53 2.15
CA ARG A 17 20.64 -81.58 2.34
C ARG A 17 21.00 -80.86 1.05
N ALA A 18 21.11 -81.59 -0.06
CA ALA A 18 21.37 -80.99 -1.36
C ALA A 18 20.27 -79.98 -1.74
N GLU A 19 19.00 -80.32 -1.50
CA GLU A 19 17.88 -79.41 -1.77
C GLU A 19 17.88 -78.18 -0.85
N LEU A 20 18.24 -78.35 0.43
CA LEU A 20 18.40 -77.23 1.36
C LEU A 20 19.58 -76.33 0.99
N GLU A 21 20.68 -76.89 0.51
CA GLU A 21 21.84 -76.11 0.04
C GLU A 21 21.50 -75.34 -1.24
N TRP A 22 20.79 -75.99 -2.18
CA TRP A 22 20.28 -75.37 -3.40
C TRP A 22 19.33 -74.20 -3.07
N SER A 23 18.26 -74.45 -2.32
CA SER A 23 17.30 -73.41 -1.92
C SER A 23 17.95 -72.27 -1.13
N ARG A 24 18.93 -72.58 -0.26
CA ARG A 24 19.71 -71.55 0.44
C ARG A 24 20.55 -70.71 -0.51
N SER A 25 21.15 -71.32 -1.53
CA SER A 25 21.92 -70.59 -2.54
C SER A 25 21.02 -69.68 -3.37
N GLU A 26 19.84 -70.17 -3.77
CA GLU A 26 18.84 -69.41 -4.52
C GLU A 26 18.31 -68.22 -3.71
N LEU A 27 17.95 -68.43 -2.43
CA LEU A 27 17.52 -67.36 -1.54
C LEU A 27 18.61 -66.31 -1.31
N ARG A 28 19.89 -66.72 -1.23
CA ARG A 28 21.00 -65.77 -1.10
C ARG A 28 21.16 -64.90 -2.34
N THR A 29 21.05 -65.50 -3.53
CA THR A 29 21.08 -64.76 -4.80
C THR A 29 19.90 -63.80 -4.87
N ALA A 30 18.68 -64.25 -4.58
CA ALA A 30 17.49 -63.41 -4.59
C ALA A 30 17.57 -62.25 -3.59
N VAL A 31 18.14 -62.46 -2.40
CA VAL A 31 18.37 -61.39 -1.42
C VAL A 31 19.44 -60.41 -1.91
N ALA A 32 20.53 -60.89 -2.53
CA ALA A 32 21.56 -60.02 -3.08
C ALA A 32 21.01 -59.12 -4.20
N ASP A 33 20.18 -59.68 -5.09
CA ASP A 33 19.52 -58.92 -6.17
C ASP A 33 18.54 -57.88 -5.60
N ALA A 34 17.74 -58.25 -4.61
CA ALA A 34 16.82 -57.32 -3.96
C ALA A 34 17.55 -56.18 -3.22
N VAL A 35 18.70 -56.47 -2.60
CA VAL A 35 19.54 -55.44 -1.98
C VAL A 35 20.09 -54.49 -3.04
N ALA A 36 20.62 -55.01 -4.15
CA ALA A 36 21.14 -54.19 -5.25
C ALA A 36 20.05 -53.27 -5.84
N GLU A 37 18.82 -53.79 -6.04
CA GLU A 37 17.69 -52.98 -6.52
C GLU A 37 17.30 -51.86 -5.53
N VAL A 38 17.27 -52.18 -4.23
CA VAL A 38 16.98 -51.18 -3.19
C VAL A 38 18.08 -50.12 -3.11
N GLU A 39 19.34 -50.52 -3.21
CA GLU A 39 20.48 -49.60 -3.24
C GLU A 39 20.40 -48.67 -4.45
N GLU A 40 20.18 -49.20 -5.66
CA GLU A 40 20.02 -48.38 -6.87
C GLU A 40 18.87 -47.39 -6.74
N ARG A 41 17.72 -47.85 -6.23
CA ARG A 41 16.54 -47.01 -6.00
C ARG A 41 16.81 -45.92 -4.97
N LEU A 42 17.57 -46.20 -3.90
CA LEU A 42 17.95 -45.21 -2.90
C LEU A 42 18.92 -44.18 -3.45
N HIS A 43 19.93 -44.59 -4.22
CA HIS A 43 20.85 -43.67 -4.90
C HIS A 43 20.10 -42.74 -5.86
N SER A 44 19.21 -43.30 -6.70
CA SER A 44 18.37 -42.50 -7.60
C SER A 44 17.52 -41.47 -6.85
N ARG A 45 16.94 -41.84 -5.70
CA ARG A 45 16.16 -40.90 -4.88
C ARG A 45 17.02 -39.82 -4.21
N LEU A 46 18.24 -40.16 -3.78
CA LEU A 46 19.17 -39.20 -3.19
C LEU A 46 19.64 -38.19 -4.25
N ASP A 47 19.95 -38.65 -5.47
CA ASP A 47 20.32 -37.80 -6.59
C ASP A 47 19.18 -36.85 -6.98
N GLU A 48 17.95 -37.36 -7.03
CA GLU A 48 16.79 -36.53 -7.33
C GLU A 48 16.55 -35.48 -6.23
N ARG A 49 16.67 -35.87 -4.96
CA ARG A 49 16.57 -34.92 -3.84
C ARG A 49 17.67 -33.85 -3.91
N ALA A 50 18.91 -34.23 -4.23
CA ALA A 50 20.02 -33.29 -4.38
C ALA A 50 19.77 -32.29 -5.52
N ARG A 51 19.17 -32.74 -6.63
CA ARG A 51 18.75 -31.85 -7.73
C ARG A 51 17.68 -30.86 -7.31
N VAL A 52 16.62 -31.34 -6.65
CA VAL A 52 15.53 -30.49 -6.15
C VAL A 52 16.07 -29.45 -5.15
N GLU A 53 16.97 -29.86 -4.25
CA GLU A 53 17.62 -28.96 -3.30
C GLU A 53 18.48 -27.90 -4.01
N ALA A 54 19.27 -28.28 -5.01
CA ALA A 54 20.06 -27.33 -5.79
C ALA A 54 19.19 -26.31 -6.52
N VAL A 55 18.06 -26.73 -7.10
CA VAL A 55 17.09 -25.83 -7.75
C VAL A 55 16.46 -24.88 -6.73
N ALA A 56 16.05 -25.39 -5.57
CA ALA A 56 15.46 -24.56 -4.51
C ALA A 56 16.44 -23.50 -3.97
N ILE A 57 17.71 -23.89 -3.75
CA ILE A 57 18.77 -22.94 -3.35
C ILE A 57 18.97 -21.87 -4.42
N GLY A 58 18.97 -22.26 -5.71
CA GLY A 58 19.06 -21.32 -6.83
C GLY A 58 17.91 -20.30 -6.85
N GLN A 59 16.67 -20.76 -6.68
CA GLN A 59 15.48 -19.90 -6.63
C GLN A 59 15.48 -18.95 -5.41
N LEU A 60 15.92 -19.43 -4.25
CA LEU A 60 16.09 -18.59 -3.05
C LEU A 60 17.19 -17.54 -3.26
N GLY A 61 18.27 -17.89 -3.93
CA GLY A 61 19.33 -16.93 -4.31
C GLY A 61 18.82 -15.84 -5.26
N GLU A 62 18.04 -16.22 -6.28
CA GLU A 62 17.47 -15.29 -7.25
C GLU A 62 16.46 -14.33 -6.58
N THR A 63 15.53 -14.85 -5.78
CA THR A 63 14.56 -14.03 -5.04
C THR A 63 15.25 -13.09 -4.05
N GLY A 64 16.32 -13.54 -3.38
CA GLY A 64 17.17 -12.70 -2.54
C GLY A 64 17.83 -11.56 -3.31
N ALA A 65 18.37 -11.82 -4.50
CA ALA A 65 18.96 -10.80 -5.36
C ALA A 65 17.92 -9.77 -5.82
N GLN A 66 16.72 -10.21 -6.23
CA GLN A 66 15.62 -9.33 -6.62
C GLN A 66 15.15 -8.44 -5.46
N LEU A 67 15.06 -8.98 -4.24
CA LEU A 67 14.71 -8.20 -3.06
C LEU A 67 15.79 -7.15 -2.76
N GLY A 68 17.07 -7.53 -2.83
CA GLY A 68 18.19 -6.61 -2.67
C GLY A 68 18.17 -5.45 -3.67
N GLU A 69 17.83 -5.74 -4.94
CA GLU A 69 17.68 -4.71 -5.96
C GLU A 69 16.53 -3.74 -5.63
N ARG A 70 15.36 -4.27 -5.25
CA ARG A 70 14.20 -3.44 -4.86
C ARG A 70 14.51 -2.55 -3.67
N VAL A 71 15.19 -3.06 -2.65
CA VAL A 71 15.62 -2.26 -1.48
C VAL A 71 16.53 -1.11 -1.93
N ALA A 72 17.54 -1.38 -2.76
CA ALA A 72 18.41 -0.34 -3.28
C ALA A 72 17.67 0.68 -4.17
N GLN A 73 16.61 0.28 -4.88
CA GLN A 73 15.75 1.19 -5.63
C GLN A 73 14.92 2.09 -4.70
N PHE A 74 14.39 1.56 -3.60
CA PHE A 74 13.66 2.33 -2.59
C PHE A 74 14.57 3.35 -1.89
N GLU A 75 15.79 2.96 -1.51
CA GLU A 75 16.78 3.88 -0.92
C GLU A 75 17.05 5.06 -1.86
N ARG A 76 17.32 4.78 -3.15
CA ARG A 76 17.50 5.81 -4.18
C ARG A 76 16.26 6.68 -4.42
N ALA A 77 15.06 6.16 -4.18
CA ALA A 77 13.83 6.94 -4.30
C ALA A 77 13.67 7.88 -3.10
N LEU A 78 13.93 7.40 -1.88
CA LEU A 78 13.88 8.20 -0.66
C LEU A 78 14.92 9.33 -0.66
N GLU A 79 16.14 9.04 -1.14
CA GLU A 79 17.19 10.06 -1.30
C GLU A 79 16.76 11.19 -2.26
N ARG A 80 16.10 10.83 -3.37
CA ARG A 80 15.55 11.82 -4.32
C ARG A 80 14.43 12.65 -3.70
N ILE A 81 13.55 12.03 -2.93
CA ILE A 81 12.46 12.73 -2.22
C ILE A 81 13.06 13.71 -1.20
N SER A 82 14.03 13.26 -0.38
CA SER A 82 14.72 14.12 0.58
C SER A 82 15.37 15.33 -0.12
N SER A 83 16.12 15.10 -1.20
CA SER A 83 16.75 16.17 -1.98
C SER A 83 15.73 17.16 -2.54
N THR A 84 14.55 16.68 -2.93
CA THR A 84 13.46 17.53 -3.45
C THR A 84 12.83 18.36 -2.33
N CYS A 85 12.65 17.77 -1.15
CA CYS A 85 12.16 18.47 0.04
C CYS A 85 13.14 19.56 0.49
N ASP A 86 14.44 19.28 0.52
CA ASP A 86 15.47 20.27 0.87
C ASP A 86 15.47 21.46 -0.10
N LEU A 87 15.36 21.19 -1.40
CA LEU A 87 15.23 22.23 -2.42
C LEU A 87 13.98 23.08 -2.20
N ALA A 88 12.82 22.46 -1.94
CA ALA A 88 11.57 23.17 -1.71
C ALA A 88 11.65 24.06 -0.45
N VAL A 89 12.25 23.56 0.64
CA VAL A 89 12.48 24.33 1.86
C VAL A 89 13.38 25.53 1.56
N HIS A 90 14.47 25.34 0.83
CA HIS A 90 15.37 26.42 0.44
C HIS A 90 14.64 27.49 -0.40
N THR A 91 13.84 27.09 -1.39
CA THR A 91 13.04 28.04 -2.19
C THR A 91 12.05 28.83 -1.34
N VAL A 92 11.36 28.19 -0.38
CA VAL A 92 10.44 28.88 0.53
C VAL A 92 11.18 29.88 1.42
N GLN A 93 12.36 29.52 1.92
CA GLN A 93 13.19 30.41 2.73
C GLN A 93 13.67 31.62 1.92
N MET A 94 14.11 31.41 0.68
CA MET A 94 14.53 32.48 -0.22
C MET A 94 13.38 33.45 -0.52
N ASN A 95 12.20 32.92 -0.88
CA ASN A 95 10.99 33.72 -1.11
C ASN A 95 10.56 34.52 0.14
N ARG A 96 10.75 33.95 1.34
CA ARG A 96 10.47 34.65 2.60
C ARG A 96 11.44 35.81 2.80
N ALA A 97 12.73 35.61 2.55
CA ALA A 97 13.75 36.66 2.66
C ALA A 97 13.46 37.81 1.67
N GLU A 98 13.11 37.49 0.43
CA GLU A 98 12.72 38.49 -0.58
C GLU A 98 11.50 39.31 -0.14
N ARG A 99 10.45 38.64 0.37
CA ARG A 99 9.25 39.34 0.87
C ARG A 99 9.56 40.29 2.03
N LEU A 100 10.44 39.89 2.95
CA LEU A 100 10.87 40.75 4.05
C LEU A 100 11.64 41.97 3.54
N ALA A 101 12.58 41.77 2.61
CA ALA A 101 13.32 42.89 2.01
C ALA A 101 12.40 43.88 1.25
N VAL A 102 11.38 43.38 0.55
CA VAL A 102 10.37 44.23 -0.11
C VAL A 102 9.56 45.01 0.91
N LEU A 103 9.13 44.38 2.02
CA LEU A 103 8.39 45.05 3.08
C LEU A 103 9.22 46.15 3.75
N ASP A 104 10.50 45.89 4.03
CA ASP A 104 11.42 46.88 4.61
C ASP A 104 11.61 48.08 3.67
N ALA A 105 11.77 47.84 2.36
CA ALA A 105 11.88 48.91 1.37
C ALA A 105 10.59 49.75 1.24
N LEU A 106 9.42 49.12 1.33
CA LEU A 106 8.13 49.82 1.36
C LEU A 106 7.96 50.67 2.63
N GLN A 107 8.41 50.17 3.77
CA GLN A 107 8.41 50.94 5.01
C GLN A 107 9.32 52.17 4.90
N GLU A 108 10.56 52.00 4.41
CA GLU A 108 11.50 53.09 4.22
C GLU A 108 10.96 54.15 3.24
N LEU A 109 10.30 53.72 2.15
CA LEU A 109 9.63 54.61 1.21
C LEU A 109 8.47 55.36 1.88
N SER A 110 7.63 54.66 2.66
CA SER A 110 6.52 55.26 3.40
C SER A 110 7.02 56.35 4.35
N GLU A 111 8.08 56.08 5.12
CA GLU A 111 8.70 57.04 6.03
C GLU A 111 9.23 58.27 5.28
N ARG A 112 9.90 58.07 4.14
CA ARG A 112 10.36 59.17 3.27
C ARG A 112 9.22 60.02 2.73
N VAL A 113 8.11 59.41 2.30
CA VAL A 113 6.93 60.13 1.77
C VAL A 113 6.25 60.95 2.87
N HIS A 114 6.08 60.38 4.07
CA HIS A 114 5.52 61.09 5.21
C HIS A 114 6.42 62.28 5.62
N GLY A 115 7.74 62.07 5.70
CA GLY A 115 8.69 63.15 6.01
C GLY A 115 8.71 64.27 4.95
N ALA A 116 8.60 63.93 3.66
CA ALA A 116 8.50 64.93 2.59
C ALA A 116 7.18 65.73 2.65
N ALA A 117 6.08 65.08 3.00
CA ALA A 117 4.78 65.73 3.19
C ALA A 117 4.80 66.71 4.36
N GLU A 118 5.43 66.34 5.49
CA GLU A 118 5.64 67.24 6.63
C GLU A 118 6.52 68.45 6.27
N ALA A 119 7.62 68.23 5.53
CA ALA A 119 8.50 69.31 5.08
C ALA A 119 7.80 70.29 4.12
N ALA A 120 6.87 69.81 3.29
CA ALA A 120 6.05 70.65 2.41
C ALA A 120 4.89 71.34 3.15
N GLY A 121 4.49 70.84 4.32
CA GLY A 121 3.31 71.25 5.09
C GLY A 121 3.46 72.50 5.98
N GLY A 122 4.60 73.19 5.96
CA GLY A 122 4.79 74.47 6.66
C GLY A 122 4.04 75.67 6.05
N GLY A 123 3.35 75.50 4.92
CA GLY A 123 2.58 76.55 4.27
C GLY A 123 1.11 76.17 4.16
N GLY A 124 0.30 76.60 5.13
CA GLY A 124 -1.14 76.34 5.17
C GLY A 124 -1.86 76.69 3.86
N ARG A 125 -2.38 75.68 3.17
CA ARG A 125 -3.51 75.86 2.26
C ARG A 125 -4.42 74.65 2.32
N ARG A 126 -5.54 74.87 2.99
CA ARG A 126 -6.71 73.99 3.11
C ARG A 126 -7.12 73.48 1.71
N PRO A 127 -7.09 72.17 1.43
CA PRO A 127 -7.47 71.64 0.12
C PRO A 127 -8.99 71.50 0.05
N GLY A 128 -9.61 72.18 -0.91
CA GLY A 128 -10.98 71.91 -1.33
C GLY A 128 -11.00 70.69 -2.24
N SER A 129 -11.79 69.67 -1.87
CA SER A 129 -12.61 68.77 -2.71
C SER A 129 -12.24 68.52 -4.20
N GLY A 130 -10.96 68.44 -4.56
CA GLY A 130 -10.49 68.14 -5.92
C GLY A 130 -9.92 66.73 -5.97
N GLY A 131 -10.49 65.88 -6.83
CA GLY A 131 -10.18 64.44 -6.91
C GLY A 131 -8.70 64.10 -7.08
N LEU A 132 -8.31 62.97 -6.47
CA LEU A 132 -6.96 62.41 -6.54
C LEU A 132 -6.61 62.06 -7.99
N THR A 133 -5.73 62.84 -8.60
CA THR A 133 -5.21 62.56 -9.94
C THR A 133 -3.94 61.74 -9.78
N VAL A 134 -4.01 60.44 -10.06
CA VAL A 134 -2.82 59.59 -10.13
C VAL A 134 -2.23 59.74 -11.54
N LEU A 135 -0.90 59.85 -11.65
CA LEU A 135 -0.20 59.92 -12.94
C LEU A 135 -0.56 58.68 -13.78
N GLY A 136 -1.48 58.87 -14.74
CA GLY A 136 -2.10 57.80 -15.53
C GLY A 136 -3.62 57.93 -15.71
N GLY A 137 -4.31 58.73 -14.88
CA GLY A 137 -5.74 59.00 -14.99
C GLY A 137 -6.37 59.37 -13.65
N THR A 138 -7.42 60.20 -13.68
CA THR A 138 -8.23 60.53 -12.50
C THR A 138 -9.13 59.34 -12.15
N VAL A 139 -8.95 58.76 -10.96
CA VAL A 139 -9.88 57.76 -10.42
C VAL A 139 -10.96 58.53 -9.67
N SER A 140 -12.12 58.74 -10.28
CA SER A 140 -13.29 59.21 -9.54
C SER A 140 -13.70 58.12 -8.54
N ALA A 141 -13.89 58.50 -7.28
CA ALA A 141 -14.62 57.67 -6.33
C ALA A 141 -16.07 57.58 -6.81
N GLY A 142 -16.36 56.57 -7.64
CA GLY A 142 -17.74 56.20 -7.96
C GLY A 142 -18.45 55.77 -6.69
N ASP A 143 -19.73 56.12 -6.60
CA ASP A 143 -20.62 55.71 -5.51
C ASP A 143 -20.54 54.19 -5.26
N PRO A 144 -20.79 53.71 -4.02
CA PRO A 144 -20.80 52.29 -3.71
C PRO A 144 -21.84 51.60 -4.59
N GLN A 145 -21.38 50.90 -5.63
CA GLN A 145 -22.25 50.11 -6.48
C GLN A 145 -22.73 48.91 -5.67
N GLU A 146 -24.02 48.93 -5.33
CA GLU A 146 -24.74 47.84 -4.68
C GLU A 146 -24.53 46.55 -5.50
N PRO A 147 -24.16 45.43 -4.85
CA PRO A 147 -23.84 44.20 -5.56
C PRO A 147 -25.06 43.72 -6.35
N PRO A 148 -24.94 43.44 -7.66
CA PRO A 148 -26.03 42.86 -8.41
C PRO A 148 -26.34 41.47 -7.82
N ALA A 149 -27.57 41.29 -7.37
CA ALA A 149 -28.15 39.97 -7.19
C ALA A 149 -28.31 39.35 -8.58
N GLY A 150 -27.52 38.33 -8.90
CA GLY A 150 -27.66 37.62 -10.17
C GLY A 150 -26.46 36.77 -10.50
N ASP A 151 -26.61 35.48 -10.26
CA ASP A 151 -26.19 34.36 -11.09
C ASP A 151 -25.26 34.71 -12.27
N ASP A 152 -23.99 34.31 -12.17
CA ASP A 152 -23.24 33.64 -13.24
C ASP A 152 -21.79 33.41 -12.78
N LEU A 153 -21.57 32.28 -12.12
CA LEU A 153 -20.23 31.71 -11.98
C LEU A 153 -19.80 31.18 -13.36
N PRO A 154 -18.59 31.50 -13.86
CA PRO A 154 -18.09 30.90 -15.08
C PRO A 154 -17.99 29.39 -14.88
N ALA A 155 -18.67 28.66 -15.76
CA ALA A 155 -18.69 27.21 -15.82
C ALA A 155 -17.27 26.66 -15.67
N ARG A 156 -17.02 26.00 -14.53
CA ARG A 156 -16.02 24.96 -14.43
C ARG A 156 -16.26 24.02 -15.59
N THR A 157 -15.23 23.85 -16.41
CA THR A 157 -15.18 22.99 -17.58
C THR A 157 -15.85 21.66 -17.24
N ALA A 158 -17.08 21.50 -17.75
CA ALA A 158 -17.81 20.26 -17.63
C ALA A 158 -17.05 19.24 -18.48
N VAL A 159 -16.34 18.35 -17.81
CA VAL A 159 -15.87 17.12 -18.42
C VAL A 159 -17.12 16.37 -18.86
N THR A 160 -17.28 16.21 -20.18
CA THR A 160 -18.39 15.48 -20.79
C THR A 160 -18.41 14.04 -20.28
N PRO A 161 -19.57 13.51 -19.84
CA PRO A 161 -19.67 12.16 -19.28
C PRO A 161 -19.50 11.02 -20.30
N GLU A 162 -19.19 11.30 -21.57
CA GLU A 162 -18.98 10.28 -22.61
C GLU A 162 -17.53 9.77 -22.73
N GLN A 163 -16.57 10.33 -21.97
CA GLN A 163 -15.16 9.89 -22.03
C GLN A 163 -14.63 9.19 -20.77
N LEU A 164 -15.44 9.03 -19.72
CA LEU A 164 -15.17 8.06 -18.66
C LEU A 164 -15.74 6.70 -19.07
N ALA A 165 -14.93 5.96 -19.82
CA ALA A 165 -14.88 4.50 -19.88
C ALA A 165 -16.15 3.72 -19.48
N GLN A 166 -16.76 3.11 -20.51
CA GLN A 166 -16.97 1.67 -20.58
C GLN A 166 -16.47 0.88 -19.35
N HIS A 167 -17.36 0.65 -18.37
CA HIS A 167 -17.34 -0.53 -17.51
C HIS A 167 -18.78 -0.86 -17.06
N PRO A 168 -19.11 -2.15 -16.86
CA PRO A 168 -20.46 -2.65 -16.97
C PRO A 168 -21.28 -2.47 -15.69
N ALA A 169 -22.55 -2.11 -15.91
CA ALA A 169 -23.76 -2.54 -15.22
C ALA A 169 -23.79 -2.60 -13.67
N GLY A 170 -24.57 -1.67 -13.10
CA GLY A 170 -25.76 -2.06 -12.33
C GLY A 170 -25.57 -2.35 -10.83
N GLY A 171 -25.65 -1.30 -10.01
CA GLY A 171 -25.87 -1.42 -8.57
C GLY A 171 -26.44 -0.13 -8.01
N SER A 172 -27.65 -0.21 -7.46
CA SER A 172 -28.35 0.87 -6.74
C SER A 172 -27.40 1.68 -5.83
N HIS A 173 -27.32 3.00 -6.04
CA HIS A 173 -26.55 3.93 -5.20
C HIS A 173 -27.02 3.85 -3.74
N ALA A 174 -26.32 3.06 -2.92
CA ALA A 174 -26.32 3.25 -1.49
C ALA A 174 -25.62 4.58 -1.21
N VAL A 175 -26.27 5.46 -0.47
CA VAL A 175 -25.73 6.74 -0.04
C VAL A 175 -24.47 6.47 0.80
N ILE A 176 -23.29 6.64 0.22
CA ILE A 176 -22.01 6.54 0.93
C ILE A 176 -21.94 7.75 1.85
N ARG A 177 -22.16 7.54 3.16
CA ARG A 177 -21.93 8.57 4.17
C ARG A 177 -20.43 8.72 4.39
N LEU A 178 -19.96 9.95 4.32
CA LEU A 178 -18.54 10.35 4.47
C LEU A 178 -18.03 10.23 5.91
N ASP A 179 -18.87 9.82 6.85
CA ASP A 179 -18.58 9.81 8.29
C ASP A 179 -17.72 8.61 8.73
N GLY A 180 -17.44 7.67 7.83
CA GLY A 180 -16.62 6.48 8.08
C GLY A 180 -17.38 5.35 8.79
N VAL A 181 -16.76 4.18 8.86
CA VAL A 181 -17.31 2.99 9.53
C VAL A 181 -16.34 2.43 10.56
N GLU A 182 -16.88 1.72 11.55
CA GLU A 182 -16.11 0.93 12.50
C GLU A 182 -16.20 -0.56 12.16
N VAL A 183 -15.11 -1.28 12.41
CA VAL A 183 -14.98 -2.70 12.15
C VAL A 183 -14.77 -3.45 13.46
N ARG A 184 -15.47 -4.58 13.61
CA ARG A 184 -15.35 -5.43 14.79
C ARG A 184 -14.03 -6.19 14.78
N CYS A 185 -13.15 -5.89 15.73
CA CYS A 185 -11.90 -6.59 15.97
C CYS A 185 -12.09 -7.69 17.03
N ARG A 186 -11.74 -8.93 16.69
CA ARG A 186 -11.90 -10.10 17.58
C ARG A 186 -10.58 -10.60 18.19
N PHE A 187 -9.46 -9.95 17.87
CA PHE A 187 -8.14 -10.41 18.32
C PHE A 187 -7.91 -10.14 19.82
N ASP A 188 -8.28 -8.96 20.33
CA ASP A 188 -7.92 -8.51 21.69
C ASP A 188 -9.15 -8.21 22.57
N GLY A 189 -10.17 -9.07 22.50
CA GLY A 189 -11.44 -8.83 23.20
C GLY A 189 -12.34 -7.91 22.38
N ASP A 190 -13.48 -8.46 21.99
CA ASP A 190 -14.46 -7.92 21.05
C ASP A 190 -14.70 -6.40 21.14
N HIS A 191 -13.97 -5.64 20.33
CA HIS A 191 -14.01 -4.18 20.31
C HIS A 191 -14.15 -3.65 18.89
N TRP A 192 -14.60 -2.40 18.75
CA TRP A 192 -14.80 -1.75 17.48
C TRP A 192 -13.63 -0.80 17.17
N VAL A 193 -13.13 -0.87 15.95
CA VAL A 193 -11.99 -0.07 15.48
C VAL A 193 -12.45 0.81 14.33
N GLY A 194 -12.31 2.13 14.49
CA GLY A 194 -12.62 3.11 13.45
C GLY A 194 -11.50 3.30 12.42
N GLY A 195 -11.67 4.29 11.55
CA GLY A 195 -10.66 4.65 10.54
C GLY A 195 -10.82 3.93 9.19
N PHE A 196 -11.99 3.37 8.93
CA PHE A 196 -12.32 2.70 7.68
C PHE A 196 -13.44 3.43 6.93
N GLU A 197 -13.54 3.18 5.64
CA GLU A 197 -14.65 3.58 4.78
C GLU A 197 -15.05 2.39 3.89
N VAL A 198 -16.31 2.37 3.45
CA VAL A 198 -16.82 1.33 2.55
C VAL A 198 -16.36 1.65 1.13
N ALA A 199 -15.49 0.80 0.58
CA ALA A 199 -15.01 0.94 -0.80
C ALA A 199 -15.96 0.29 -1.81
N GLU A 200 -16.52 -0.87 -1.45
CA GLU A 200 -17.42 -1.63 -2.33
C GLU A 200 -18.46 -2.37 -1.48
N VAL A 201 -19.69 -2.44 -1.99
CA VAL A 201 -20.76 -3.28 -1.43
C VAL A 201 -21.01 -4.43 -2.39
N VAL A 202 -20.71 -5.65 -1.95
CA VAL A 202 -20.89 -6.88 -2.71
C VAL A 202 -22.16 -7.57 -2.23
N ARG A 203 -23.03 -7.96 -3.16
CA ARG A 203 -24.22 -8.78 -2.86
C ARG A 203 -24.00 -10.18 -3.41
N ASP A 204 -23.99 -11.18 -2.53
CA ASP A 204 -23.86 -12.59 -2.88
C ASP A 204 -25.05 -13.41 -2.34
N GLU A 205 -25.03 -14.73 -2.54
CA GLU A 205 -26.08 -15.65 -2.05
C GLU A 205 -26.14 -15.68 -0.51
N ASP A 206 -25.05 -15.34 0.18
CA ASP A 206 -24.94 -15.32 1.63
C ASP A 206 -25.37 -13.97 2.25
N GLY A 207 -25.67 -12.95 1.42
CA GLY A 207 -26.16 -11.65 1.83
C GLY A 207 -25.32 -10.47 1.33
N ILE A 208 -25.27 -9.40 2.14
CA ILE A 208 -24.50 -8.19 1.82
C ILE A 208 -23.15 -8.26 2.52
N ARG A 209 -22.08 -8.06 1.76
CA ARG A 209 -20.72 -7.95 2.28
C ARG A 209 -20.08 -6.63 1.86
N TYR A 210 -19.13 -6.17 2.67
CA TYR A 210 -18.48 -4.87 2.51
C TYR A 210 -16.99 -5.06 2.29
N ARG A 211 -16.46 -4.47 1.23
CA ARG A 211 -15.02 -4.26 1.07
C ARG A 211 -14.68 -2.92 1.72
N LEU A 212 -13.71 -2.96 2.62
CA LEU A 212 -13.34 -1.80 3.41
C LEU A 212 -11.98 -1.27 3.00
N ARG A 213 -11.85 0.05 3.00
CA ARG A 213 -10.61 0.76 2.76
C ARG A 213 -10.21 1.54 4.00
N ARG A 214 -8.94 1.43 4.39
CA ARG A 214 -8.39 2.18 5.52
C ARG A 214 -8.19 3.64 5.10
N ARG A 215 -8.70 4.58 5.90
CA ARG A 215 -8.67 6.02 5.57
C ARG A 215 -7.27 6.63 5.65
N ALA A 216 -6.39 6.06 6.47
CA ALA A 216 -5.06 6.61 6.71
C ALA A 216 -4.14 6.51 5.47
N ASP A 217 -4.23 5.41 4.72
CA ASP A 217 -3.31 5.07 3.63
C ASP A 217 -4.03 4.65 2.32
N GLY A 218 -5.36 4.55 2.34
CA GLY A 218 -6.15 4.08 1.20
C GLY A 218 -6.04 2.58 0.94
N TYR A 219 -5.44 1.81 1.85
CA TYR A 219 -5.27 0.37 1.66
C TYR A 219 -6.61 -0.37 1.76
N GLU A 220 -6.95 -1.16 0.74
CA GLU A 220 -8.12 -2.02 0.74
C GLU A 220 -7.85 -3.34 1.47
N LEU A 221 -8.69 -3.65 2.44
CA LEU A 221 -8.59 -4.90 3.20
C LEU A 221 -8.89 -6.09 2.28
N PRO A 222 -8.07 -7.16 2.31
CA PRO A 222 -8.22 -8.31 1.40
C PRO A 222 -9.45 -9.18 1.69
N ARG A 223 -10.13 -8.95 2.83
CA ARG A 223 -11.28 -9.73 3.28
C ARG A 223 -12.56 -8.89 3.20
N LEU A 224 -13.65 -9.53 2.80
CA LEU A 224 -15.00 -8.96 2.86
C LEU A 224 -15.60 -9.13 4.27
N PHE A 225 -16.28 -8.08 4.74
CA PHE A 225 -16.90 -8.03 6.06
C PHE A 225 -18.42 -8.16 5.97
N SER A 226 -19.04 -8.83 6.93
CA SER A 226 -20.50 -8.95 7.00
C SER A 226 -21.14 -7.73 7.66
N ASP A 227 -22.46 -7.58 7.53
CA ASP A 227 -23.28 -6.59 8.25
C ASP A 227 -23.12 -6.64 9.79
N ARG A 228 -22.71 -7.79 10.34
CA ARG A 228 -22.44 -7.96 11.78
C ARG A 228 -21.07 -7.48 12.23
N ASP A 229 -20.16 -7.30 11.28
CA ASP A 229 -18.77 -6.91 11.54
C ASP A 229 -18.51 -5.43 11.21
N VAL A 230 -19.49 -4.74 10.65
CA VAL A 230 -19.41 -3.32 10.26
C VAL A 230 -20.56 -2.56 10.90
N ARG A 231 -20.27 -1.39 11.47
CA ARG A 231 -21.30 -0.45 11.93
C ARG A 231 -20.91 0.98 11.58
N ASP A 232 -21.91 1.85 11.52
CA ASP A 232 -21.68 3.28 11.40
C ASP A 232 -20.91 3.79 12.63
N VAL A 233 -20.00 4.74 12.41
CA VAL A 233 -19.32 5.43 13.51
C VAL A 233 -20.37 6.12 14.37
N ASP A 234 -20.48 5.71 15.63
CA ASP A 234 -21.36 6.38 16.57
C ASP A 234 -20.77 7.79 16.84
N PRO A 235 -21.49 8.89 16.53
CA PRO A 235 -20.95 10.24 16.67
C PRO A 235 -20.48 10.68 18.08
N PRO A 236 -20.85 10.08 19.24
CA PRO A 236 -20.42 10.60 20.54
C PRO A 236 -19.00 10.15 20.98
N HIS A 237 -18.17 9.60 20.08
CA HIS A 237 -16.82 9.12 20.41
C HIS A 237 -15.64 9.90 19.80
N LEU A 238 -15.88 11.05 19.16
CA LEU A 238 -14.85 12.07 18.95
C LEU A 238 -14.49 12.78 20.28
N ARG A 239 -14.15 12.02 21.32
CA ARG A 239 -13.51 12.56 22.52
C ARG A 239 -12.08 12.94 22.14
N GLU A 240 -11.85 14.25 22.20
CA GLU A 240 -10.58 14.96 22.09
C GLU A 240 -9.37 14.10 22.46
N VAL A 241 -8.52 13.83 21.47
CA VAL A 241 -7.15 13.39 21.71
C VAL A 241 -6.41 14.61 22.27
N PRO A 242 -5.89 14.57 23.51
CA PRO A 242 -5.10 15.68 24.03
C PRO A 242 -3.84 15.81 23.16
N ARG A 243 -3.70 16.95 22.50
CA ARG A 243 -2.46 17.31 21.80
C ARG A 243 -1.35 17.38 22.86
N ARG A 244 -0.39 16.46 22.78
CA ARG A 244 0.90 16.56 23.49
C ARG A 244 1.84 17.47 22.71
#